data_AF-A0A381XAB4-F1
#
_entry.id   AF-A0A381XAB4-F1
#
_cell.length_a   1.000
_cell.length_b   1.000
_cell.length_c   1.000
_cell.angle_alpha   90.00
_cell.angle_beta   90.00
_cell.angle_gamma   90.00
#
_symmetry.space_group_name_H-M   'P 1'
#
loop_
_entity.id
_entity.type
_entity.pdbx_description
1 polymer ?
#
loop_
_entity_poly.entity_id
_entity_poly.type
_entity_poly.pdbx_seq_one_letter_code
_entity_poly.pdbx_strand_id
1 'polypeptide(L)'
;MATKLLVKDILAAIDLNAKNVWRELSDDERKQVSFWLLNRYASSVKGSREKTELALFKTNEYYNKNWNVLGGTKHNNLQWQLLCVSGNTGKIEYHEWIGLKQKNNPNNKEIKLLQKLYPNMKLDEIELLANISTKKEIKQLVEDHGINE
;
A
#
# COMPACT_ATOMS: atom_id res chain seq x y z
N MET A 1 13.99 -13.49 25.03
CA MET A 1 14.57 -12.96 23.78
C MET A 1 13.55 -13.21 22.69
N ALA A 2 13.02 -12.16 22.05
CA ALA A 2 12.03 -12.34 20.99
C ALA A 2 12.73 -12.89 19.74
N THR A 3 12.36 -14.09 19.31
CA THR A 3 12.82 -14.66 18.05
C THR A 3 12.26 -13.81 16.91
N LYS A 4 13.13 -13.39 15.98
CA LYS A 4 12.73 -12.57 14.83
C LYS A 4 11.99 -13.44 13.83
N LEU A 5 10.71 -13.16 13.61
CA LEU A 5 9.89 -13.83 12.60
C LEU A 5 10.26 -13.28 11.22
N LEU A 6 10.72 -14.14 10.31
CA LEU A 6 11.11 -13.70 8.97
C LEU A 6 9.87 -13.59 8.08
N VAL A 7 9.77 -12.52 7.31
CA VAL A 7 8.63 -12.28 6.40
C VAL A 7 8.42 -13.45 5.42
N LYS A 8 9.51 -14.06 4.94
CA LYS A 8 9.45 -15.23 4.05
C LYS A 8 8.72 -16.43 4.69
N ASP A 9 8.88 -16.63 5.99
CA ASP A 9 8.27 -17.77 6.71
C ASP A 9 6.77 -17.51 6.92
N ILE A 10 6.41 -16.24 7.18
CA ILE A 10 5.01 -15.80 7.25
C ILE A 10 4.29 -16.00 5.91
N LEU A 11 4.93 -15.59 4.81
CA LEU A 11 4.38 -15.74 3.47
C LEU A 11 4.25 -17.21 3.08
N ALA A 12 5.24 -18.05 3.37
CA ALA A 12 5.15 -19.48 3.17
C ALA A 12 3.98 -20.11 3.95
N ALA A 13 3.74 -19.69 5.19
CA ALA A 13 2.61 -20.15 5.97
C ALA A 13 1.25 -19.72 5.36
N ILE A 14 1.19 -18.53 4.76
CA ILE A 14 0.01 -18.05 4.02
C ILE A 14 -0.22 -18.92 2.78
N ASP A 15 0.83 -19.18 2.00
CA ASP A 15 0.77 -19.96 0.75
C ASP A 15 0.34 -21.42 0.96
N LEU A 16 0.79 -22.00 2.07
CA LEU A 16 0.46 -23.35 2.52
C LEU A 16 -0.86 -23.41 3.30
N ASN A 17 -1.59 -22.29 3.38
CA ASN A 17 -2.89 -22.20 4.05
C ASN A 17 -2.85 -22.63 5.53
N ALA A 18 -1.76 -22.32 6.23
CA ALA A 18 -1.50 -22.69 7.62
C ALA A 18 -2.27 -21.79 8.61
N LYS A 19 -3.60 -21.95 8.62
CA LYS A 19 -4.52 -21.15 9.45
C LYS A 19 -4.28 -21.28 10.95
N ASN A 20 -3.75 -22.41 11.39
CA ASN A 20 -3.44 -22.73 12.78
C ASN A 20 -2.26 -21.92 13.34
N VAL A 21 -1.30 -21.53 12.49
CA VAL A 21 -0.05 -20.88 12.91
C VAL A 21 -0.30 -19.65 13.76
N TRP A 22 -1.32 -18.84 13.46
CA TRP A 22 -1.65 -17.65 14.27
C TRP A 22 -1.88 -17.96 15.76
N ARG A 23 -2.46 -19.12 16.07
CA ARG A 23 -2.72 -19.55 17.45
C ARG A 23 -1.46 -20.06 18.14
N GLU A 24 -0.51 -20.56 17.37
CA GLU A 24 0.78 -21.09 17.83
C GLU A 24 1.81 -19.96 18.07
N LEU A 25 1.69 -18.84 17.37
CA LEU A 25 2.52 -17.66 17.59
C LEU A 25 2.31 -17.10 19.01
N SER A 26 3.44 -16.79 19.66
CA SER A 26 3.48 -16.01 20.89
C SER A 26 3.03 -14.56 20.65
N ASP A 27 2.70 -13.84 21.72
CA ASP A 27 2.26 -12.45 21.59
C ASP A 27 3.34 -11.52 21.02
N ASP A 28 4.62 -11.81 21.26
CA ASP A 28 5.73 -11.05 20.69
C ASP A 28 5.96 -11.35 19.21
N GLU A 29 5.67 -12.56 18.75
CA GLU A 29 5.69 -12.90 17.32
C GLU A 29 4.50 -12.29 16.59
N ARG A 30 3.31 -12.29 17.20
CA ARG A 30 2.11 -11.67 16.62
C ARG A 30 2.29 -10.17 16.37
N LYS A 31 3.03 -9.46 17.24
CA LYS A 31 3.37 -8.03 17.04
C LYS A 31 4.25 -7.79 15.81
N GLN A 32 5.01 -8.79 15.37
CA GLN A 32 5.85 -8.70 14.17
C GLN A 32 5.05 -8.90 12.87
N VAL A 33 3.81 -9.41 12.96
CA VAL A 33 2.94 -9.63 11.81
C VAL A 33 2.20 -8.34 11.44
N SER A 34 2.69 -7.66 10.40
CA SER A 34 2.02 -6.48 9.84
C SER A 34 1.02 -6.86 8.75
N PHE A 35 -0.26 -6.94 9.10
CA PHE A 35 -1.33 -7.25 8.17
C PHE A 35 -1.46 -6.26 6.99
N TRP A 36 -1.18 -4.98 7.22
CA TRP A 36 -1.16 -3.99 6.14
C TRP A 36 -0.06 -4.30 5.11
N LEU A 37 1.11 -4.71 5.60
CA LEU A 37 2.24 -5.10 4.75
C LEU A 37 1.94 -6.41 3.99
N LEU A 38 1.32 -7.38 4.67
CA LEU A 38 0.97 -8.67 4.09
C LEU A 38 -0.05 -8.57 2.96
N ASN A 39 -0.99 -7.62 3.03
CA ASN A 39 -1.91 -7.34 1.91
C ASN A 39 -1.15 -7.14 0.59
N ARG A 40 -0.09 -6.33 0.65
CA ARG A 40 0.73 -6.00 -0.52
C ARG A 40 1.47 -7.23 -1.03
N TYR A 41 2.15 -7.97 -0.14
CA TYR A 41 2.88 -9.16 -0.55
C TYR A 41 1.93 -10.22 -1.14
N ALA A 42 0.82 -10.54 -0.47
CA ALA A 42 -0.15 -11.53 -0.94
C ALA A 42 -0.70 -11.20 -2.35
N SER A 43 -0.91 -9.92 -2.64
CA SER A 43 -1.34 -9.46 -3.97
C SER A 43 -0.26 -9.51 -5.06
N SER A 44 1.02 -9.62 -4.69
CA SER A 44 2.16 -9.49 -5.59
C SER A 44 2.91 -10.80 -5.78
N VAL A 45 2.24 -11.79 -6.39
CA VAL A 45 2.86 -13.07 -6.75
C VAL A 45 3.54 -12.97 -8.11
N LYS A 46 4.83 -13.31 -8.18
CA LYS A 46 5.61 -13.32 -9.42
C LYS A 46 5.36 -14.61 -10.19
N GLY A 47 5.00 -14.50 -11.47
CA GLY A 47 4.75 -15.67 -12.31
C GLY A 47 4.11 -15.32 -13.65
N SER A 48 3.30 -16.24 -14.17
CA SER A 48 2.47 -15.95 -15.34
C SER A 48 1.44 -14.87 -15.02
N ARG A 49 0.96 -14.18 -16.06
CA ARG A 49 -0.10 -13.18 -15.96
C ARG A 49 -1.31 -13.70 -15.17
N GLU A 50 -1.76 -14.91 -15.47
CA GLU A 50 -2.90 -15.55 -14.81
C GLU A 50 -2.67 -15.74 -13.31
N LYS A 51 -1.45 -16.14 -12.90
CA LYS A 51 -1.11 -16.28 -11.47
C LYS A 51 -1.19 -14.93 -10.76
N THR A 52 -0.59 -13.90 -11.34
CA THR A 52 -0.56 -12.56 -10.77
C THR A 52 -1.98 -11.97 -10.68
N GLU A 53 -2.78 -12.10 -11.74
CA GLU A 53 -4.17 -11.64 -11.78
C GLU A 53 -5.03 -12.38 -10.76
N LEU A 54 -4.87 -13.70 -10.63
CA LEU A 54 -5.59 -14.51 -9.66
C LEU A 54 -5.22 -14.15 -8.22
N ALA A 55 -3.93 -13.94 -7.92
CA ALA A 55 -3.47 -13.52 -6.60
C ALA A 55 -4.04 -12.15 -6.21
N LEU A 56 -4.05 -11.20 -7.16
CA LEU A 56 -4.65 -9.89 -6.97
C LEU A 56 -6.16 -10.00 -6.70
N PHE A 57 -6.87 -10.78 -7.51
CA PHE A 57 -8.31 -11.00 -7.37
C PHE A 57 -8.66 -11.63 -6.01
N LYS A 58 -7.99 -12.73 -5.64
CA LYS A 58 -8.21 -13.43 -4.37
C LYS A 58 -7.91 -12.53 -3.17
N THR A 59 -6.79 -11.83 -3.19
CA THR A 59 -6.41 -10.91 -2.10
C THR A 59 -7.43 -9.78 -1.98
N ASN A 60 -7.91 -9.23 -3.10
CA ASN A 60 -8.87 -8.15 -3.07
C ASN A 60 -10.24 -8.60 -2.53
N GLU A 61 -10.77 -9.71 -3.03
CA GLU A 61 -12.12 -10.17 -2.70
C GLU A 61 -12.20 -10.79 -1.30
N TYR A 62 -11.22 -11.62 -0.92
CA TYR A 62 -11.26 -12.31 0.36
C TYR A 62 -10.75 -11.48 1.54
N TYR A 63 -9.83 -10.53 1.30
CA TYR A 63 -9.14 -9.83 2.37
C TYR A 63 -9.32 -8.31 2.31
N ASN A 64 -8.97 -7.67 1.18
CA ASN A 64 -8.89 -6.21 1.10
C ASN A 64 -10.25 -5.50 1.20
N LYS A 65 -11.29 -6.04 0.55
CA LYS A 65 -12.64 -5.45 0.48
C LYS A 65 -13.23 -5.11 1.86
N ASN A 66 -13.01 -5.98 2.84
CA ASN A 66 -13.51 -5.83 4.20
C ASN A 66 -12.42 -5.42 5.19
N TRP A 67 -11.26 -4.96 4.70
CA TRP A 67 -10.12 -4.64 5.53
C TRP A 67 -10.46 -3.58 6.58
N ASN A 68 -11.25 -2.55 6.28
CA ASN A 68 -11.60 -1.53 7.27
C ASN A 68 -12.64 -1.99 8.31
N VAL A 69 -13.46 -2.99 7.97
CA VAL A 69 -14.48 -3.55 8.88
C VAL A 69 -13.85 -4.55 9.84
N LEU A 70 -12.92 -5.34 9.33
CA LEU A 70 -12.24 -6.41 10.06
C LEU A 70 -10.88 -5.97 10.63
N GLY A 71 -10.33 -4.86 10.13
CA GLY A 71 -8.95 -4.43 10.34
C GLY A 71 -8.78 -3.56 11.56
N GLY A 72 -7.54 -3.55 12.07
CA GLY A 72 -7.12 -2.66 13.15
C GLY A 72 -7.42 -3.17 14.55
N THR A 73 -7.04 -4.42 14.88
CA THR A 73 -6.92 -5.03 16.24
C THR A 73 -8.07 -5.90 16.75
N LYS A 74 -9.28 -5.83 16.19
CA LYS A 74 -10.43 -6.56 16.78
C LYS A 74 -10.45 -8.07 16.45
N HIS A 75 -10.04 -8.47 15.25
CA HIS A 75 -10.13 -9.86 14.79
C HIS A 75 -8.89 -10.34 14.02
N ASN A 76 -7.70 -10.19 14.61
CA ASN A 76 -6.43 -10.55 13.95
C ASN A 76 -6.36 -12.03 13.50
N ASN A 77 -6.97 -12.95 14.26
CA ASN A 77 -7.04 -14.36 13.85
C ASN A 77 -7.87 -14.56 12.57
N LEU A 78 -8.98 -13.83 12.43
CA LEU A 78 -9.79 -13.90 11.21
C LEU A 78 -9.03 -13.31 10.02
N GLN A 79 -8.31 -12.20 10.23
CA GLN A 79 -7.46 -11.60 9.20
C GLN A 79 -6.39 -12.56 8.69
N TRP A 80 -5.74 -13.29 9.60
CA TRP A 80 -4.80 -14.35 9.24
C TRP A 80 -5.45 -15.43 8.37
N GLN A 81 -6.62 -15.91 8.79
CA GLN A 81 -7.35 -16.95 8.04
C GLN A 81 -7.75 -16.49 6.64
N LEU A 82 -8.18 -15.24 6.48
CA LEU A 82 -8.53 -14.66 5.18
C LEU A 82 -7.30 -14.53 4.27
N LEU A 83 -6.15 -14.13 4.83
CA LEU A 83 -4.88 -14.13 4.09
C LEU A 83 -4.50 -15.55 3.64
N CYS A 84 -4.53 -16.53 4.53
CA CYS A 84 -4.27 -17.94 4.19
C CYS A 84 -5.19 -18.43 3.06
N VAL A 85 -6.47 -18.06 3.06
CA VAL A 85 -7.39 -18.42 1.97
C VAL A 85 -7.02 -17.71 0.67
N SER A 86 -6.58 -16.46 0.73
CA SER A 86 -6.15 -15.71 -0.45
C SER A 86 -4.87 -16.27 -1.08
N GLY A 87 -3.92 -16.69 -0.25
CA GLY A 87 -2.62 -17.22 -0.65
C GLY A 87 -2.59 -18.71 -0.91
N ASN A 88 -3.67 -19.47 -0.66
CA ASN A 88 -3.74 -20.94 -0.77
C ASN A 88 -3.44 -21.48 -2.19
N THR A 89 -2.18 -21.46 -2.58
CA THR A 89 -1.61 -21.98 -3.84
C THR A 89 -1.03 -23.38 -3.64
N GLY A 90 -0.75 -23.75 -2.38
CA GLY A 90 -0.13 -25.03 -2.01
C GLY A 90 1.37 -25.11 -2.35
N LYS A 91 1.97 -23.99 -2.77
CA LYS A 91 3.40 -23.87 -3.08
C LYS A 91 3.90 -22.55 -2.55
N ILE A 92 5.15 -22.52 -2.06
CA ILE A 92 5.78 -21.28 -1.63
C ILE A 92 6.03 -20.42 -2.87
N GLU A 93 5.25 -19.36 -3.04
CA GLU A 93 5.34 -18.45 -4.17
C GLU A 93 6.36 -17.33 -3.87
N TYR A 94 6.93 -16.74 -4.93
CA TYR A 94 7.80 -15.59 -4.76
C TYR A 94 6.96 -14.31 -4.77
N HIS A 95 6.87 -13.67 -3.60
CA HIS A 95 6.17 -12.39 -3.47
C HIS A 95 7.13 -11.21 -3.70
N GLU A 96 6.91 -10.46 -4.78
CA GLU A 96 7.77 -9.33 -5.11
C GLU A 96 7.43 -8.11 -4.22
N TRP A 97 8.46 -7.46 -3.67
CA TRP A 97 8.24 -6.23 -2.93
C TRP A 97 7.92 -5.08 -3.87
N ILE A 98 6.70 -4.55 -3.77
CA ILE A 98 6.29 -3.33 -4.48
C ILE A 98 6.52 -2.13 -3.57
N GLY A 99 7.59 -1.38 -3.82
CA GLY A 99 7.82 -0.09 -3.16
C GLY A 99 6.72 0.91 -3.53
N LEU A 100 6.32 1.73 -2.55
CA LEU A 100 5.54 2.94 -2.85
C LEU A 100 6.43 3.84 -3.71
N LYS A 101 6.19 3.89 -5.01
CA LYS A 101 6.74 4.95 -5.85
C LYS A 101 6.16 6.23 -5.28
N GLN A 102 7.01 7.10 -4.73
CA GLN A 102 6.56 8.45 -4.41
C GLN A 102 6.04 9.03 -5.73
N LYS A 103 4.80 9.54 -5.73
CA LYS A 103 4.41 10.53 -6.76
C LYS A 103 5.54 11.56 -6.76
N ASN A 104 6.07 11.89 -7.94
CA ASN A 104 7.16 12.86 -8.09
C ASN A 104 6.93 13.99 -7.10
N ASN A 105 7.85 14.13 -6.14
CA ASN A 105 7.69 15.06 -5.04
C ASN A 105 7.34 16.43 -5.65
N PRO A 106 6.23 17.08 -5.25
CA PRO A 106 5.88 18.44 -5.67
C PRO A 106 6.82 19.49 -5.07
N ASN A 107 8.12 19.17 -5.00
CA ASN A 107 9.20 20.14 -4.82
C ASN A 107 9.45 20.95 -6.10
N ASN A 108 8.57 20.88 -7.10
CA ASN A 108 8.48 21.89 -8.14
C ASN A 108 8.07 23.21 -7.49
N LYS A 109 8.90 24.25 -7.67
CA LYS A 109 8.68 25.59 -7.12
C LYS A 109 7.31 26.13 -7.54
N GLU A 110 6.87 25.75 -8.72
CA GLU A 110 5.59 26.07 -9.32
C GLU A 110 4.40 25.55 -8.47
N ILE A 111 4.46 24.31 -7.98
CA ILE A 111 3.37 23.72 -7.17
C ILE A 111 3.29 24.42 -5.80
N LYS A 112 4.42 24.75 -5.20
CA LYS A 112 4.46 25.50 -3.94
C LYS A 112 3.91 26.92 -4.09
N LEU A 113 4.19 27.59 -5.21
CA LEU A 113 3.63 28.91 -5.52
C LEU A 113 2.11 28.82 -5.71
N LEU A 114 1.62 27.85 -6.47
CA LEU A 114 0.19 27.64 -6.67
C LEU A 114 -0.55 27.23 -5.38
N GLN A 115 0.10 26.50 -4.46
CA GLN A 115 -0.44 26.25 -3.11
C GLN A 115 -0.58 27.52 -2.26
N LYS A 116 0.35 28.48 -2.38
CA LYS A 116 0.23 29.79 -1.72
C LYS A 116 -0.95 30.59 -2.30
N LEU A 117 -1.15 30.53 -3.62
CA LEU A 117 -2.23 31.24 -4.32
C LEU A 117 -3.62 30.63 -4.05
N TYR A 118 -3.69 29.30 -4.01
CA TYR A 118 -4.95 28.56 -3.87
C TYR A 118 -4.90 27.61 -2.65
N PRO A 119 -4.92 28.16 -1.42
CA PRO A 119 -4.75 27.36 -0.19
C PRO A 119 -5.88 26.36 0.06
N ASN A 120 -7.05 26.59 -0.54
CA ASN A 120 -8.23 25.73 -0.39
C ASN A 120 -8.34 24.65 -1.49
N MET A 121 -7.42 24.63 -2.45
CA MET A 121 -7.48 23.73 -3.60
C MET A 121 -6.77 22.40 -3.29
N LYS A 122 -7.27 21.29 -3.83
CA LYS A 122 -6.67 19.98 -3.57
C LYS A 122 -5.30 19.87 -4.26
N LEU A 123 -4.38 19.11 -3.68
CA LEU A 123 -3.05 18.90 -4.27
C LEU A 123 -3.10 18.37 -5.71
N ASP A 124 -4.01 17.42 -6.00
CA ASP A 124 -4.18 16.87 -7.36
C ASP A 124 -4.63 17.95 -8.37
N GLU A 125 -5.44 18.92 -7.94
CA GLU A 125 -5.89 20.04 -8.79
C GLU A 125 -4.76 21.05 -9.04
N ILE A 126 -3.93 21.30 -8.02
CA ILE A 126 -2.75 22.16 -8.14
C ILE A 126 -1.71 21.52 -9.05
N GLU A 127 -1.49 20.20 -8.94
CA GLU A 127 -0.62 19.43 -9.84
C GLU A 127 -1.13 19.48 -11.27
N LEU A 128 -2.45 19.38 -11.48
CA LEU A 128 -3.07 19.53 -12.79
C LEU A 128 -2.84 20.93 -13.37
N LEU A 129 -3.06 21.97 -12.57
CA LEU A 129 -2.85 23.35 -12.98
C LEU A 129 -1.38 23.61 -13.35
N ALA A 130 -0.43 23.07 -12.57
CA ALA A 130 1.00 23.17 -12.85
C ALA A 130 1.42 22.43 -14.13
N ASN A 131 0.72 21.35 -14.50
CA ASN A 131 1.01 20.58 -15.72
C ASN A 131 0.40 21.21 -16.98
N ILE A 132 -0.78 21.82 -16.88
CA ILE A 132 -1.45 22.47 -18.02
C ILE A 132 -0.87 23.87 -18.28
N SER A 133 -0.40 24.56 -17.23
CA SER A 133 0.15 25.90 -17.35
C SER A 133 1.62 25.88 -17.73
N THR A 134 2.04 26.86 -18.51
CA THR A 134 3.46 27.10 -18.79
C THR A 134 4.12 27.86 -17.64
N LYS A 135 5.45 27.72 -17.51
CA LYS A 135 6.23 28.45 -16.49
C LYS A 135 6.10 29.98 -16.59
N LYS A 136 5.73 30.51 -17.77
CA LYS A 136 5.50 31.94 -17.99
C LYS A 136 4.17 32.38 -17.39
N GLU A 137 3.10 31.62 -17.63
CA GLU A 137 1.76 31.91 -17.09
C GLU A 137 1.74 31.81 -15.57
N ILE A 138 2.45 30.84 -14.98
CA ILE A 138 2.56 30.70 -13.52
C ILE A 138 3.28 31.91 -12.91
N LYS A 139 4.30 32.47 -13.58
CA LYS A 139 4.98 33.68 -13.12
C LYS A 139 4.10 34.92 -13.23
N GLN A 140 3.38 35.07 -14.33
CA GLN A 140 2.41 36.17 -14.50
C GLN A 140 1.30 36.10 -13.45
N LEU A 141 0.75 34.91 -13.17
CA LEU A 141 -0.22 34.71 -12.11
C LEU A 141 0.31 35.13 -10.74
N VAL A 142 1.58 34.86 -10.45
CA VAL A 142 2.23 35.25 -9.19
C VAL A 142 2.40 36.78 -9.12
N GLU A 143 2.79 37.43 -10.22
CA GLU A 143 2.90 38.88 -10.34
C GLU A 143 1.53 39.58 -10.21
N ASP A 144 0.50 39.08 -10.89
CA ASP A 144 -0.87 39.63 -10.87
C ASP A 144 -1.53 39.54 -9.48
N HIS A 145 -1.17 38.52 -8.70
CA HIS A 145 -1.64 38.34 -7.33
C HIS A 145 -0.81 39.11 -6.29
N GLY A 146 0.18 39.91 -6.71
CA GLY A 146 1.00 40.75 -5.83
C GLY A 146 1.96 39.97 -4.93
N ILE A 147 2.23 38.71 -5.26
CA ILE A 147 3.22 37.89 -4.55
C ILE A 147 4.58 38.16 -5.19
N ASN A 148 5.21 39.28 -4.83
CA ASN A 148 6.60 39.54 -5.20
C ASN A 148 7.54 38.72 -4.30
N GLU A 149 8.14 37.65 -4.84
CA GLU A 149 9.40 37.06 -4.35
C GLU A 149 10.45 37.07 -5.46
#